data_AF-A0A9Q0T2J8-F1
#
_entry.id   AF-A0A9Q0T2J8-F1
#
_cell.length_a   1.000
_cell.length_b   1.000
_cell.length_c   1.000
_cell.angle_alpha   90.00
_cell.angle_beta   90.00
_cell.angle_gamma   90.00
#
_symmetry.space_group_name_H-M   'P 1'
#
loop_
_entity.id
_entity.type
_entity.pdbx_description
1 polymer ?
#
loop_
_entity_poly.entity_id
_entity_poly.type
_entity_poly.pdbx_seq_one_letter_code
_entity_poly.pdbx_strand_id
1 'polypeptide(L)'
;MPIAQVIELIYKIFGPYGMKVPQLIPSRIRLLSCSRSFNCSKAKDRLGYAPIVPLEEGLKRTLESYPHLRVENQPKRVGQSKASICLGSGKGC
;
A
#
# COMPACT_ATOMS: atom_id res chain seq x y z
N MET A 1 13.97 7.51 -2.47
CA MET A 1 12.50 7.55 -2.66
C MET A 1 12.14 8.92 -3.22
N PRO A 2 12.31 9.14 -4.54
CA PRO A 2 12.21 10.47 -5.13
C PRO A 2 10.79 11.08 -4.97
N ILE A 3 9.76 10.26 -5.04
CA ILE A 3 8.35 10.67 -4.91
C ILE A 3 8.04 11.28 -3.54
N ALA A 4 8.57 10.69 -2.45
CA ALA A 4 8.35 11.21 -1.11
C ALA A 4 8.97 12.60 -0.93
N GLN A 5 10.15 12.84 -1.51
CA GLN A 5 10.85 14.13 -1.46
C GLN A 5 10.12 15.22 -2.26
N VAL A 6 9.57 14.87 -3.43
CA VAL A 6 8.76 15.81 -4.23
C VAL A 6 7.53 16.27 -3.45
N ILE A 7 6.83 15.35 -2.77
CA ILE A 7 5.61 15.67 -2.04
C ILE A 7 5.91 16.48 -0.77
N GLU A 8 7.03 16.21 -0.12
CA GLU A 8 7.52 17.01 1.00
C GLU A 8 7.87 18.45 0.58
N LEU A 9 8.50 18.64 -0.59
CA LEU A 9 8.79 19.96 -1.15
C LEU A 9 7.51 20.74 -1.47
N ILE A 10 6.53 20.09 -2.10
CA ILE A 10 5.22 20.69 -2.39
C ILE A 10 4.54 21.13 -1.08
N TYR A 11 4.54 20.29 -0.05
CA TYR A 11 3.96 20.66 1.24
C TYR A 11 4.67 21.85 1.90
N LYS A 12 5.99 21.95 1.78
CA LYS A 12 6.77 23.05 2.36
C LYS A 12 6.49 24.39 1.65
N ILE A 13 6.27 24.35 0.34
CA ILE A 13 5.95 25.53 -0.48
C ILE A 13 4.51 25.98 -0.29
N PHE A 14 3.55 25.05 -0.26
CA PHE A 14 2.11 25.36 -0.21
C PHE A 14 1.52 25.38 1.21
N GLY A 15 2.23 24.87 2.22
CA GLY A 15 1.85 24.90 3.63
C GLY A 15 1.52 26.30 4.20
N PRO A 16 2.32 27.36 3.94
CA PRO A 16 2.00 28.71 4.42
C PRO A 16 0.78 29.34 3.74
N TYR A 17 0.27 28.76 2.65
CA TYR A 17 -0.91 29.24 1.94
C TYR A 17 -2.23 28.65 2.46
N GLY A 18 -2.24 28.03 3.65
CA GLY A 18 -3.47 27.59 4.31
C GLY A 18 -4.10 26.32 3.71
N MET A 19 -3.31 25.51 3.00
CA MET A 19 -3.80 24.24 2.46
C MET A 19 -4.23 23.29 3.59
N LYS A 20 -5.47 22.80 3.53
CA LYS A 20 -5.93 21.70 4.39
C LYS A 20 -5.05 20.48 4.11
N VAL A 21 -4.52 19.85 5.16
CA VAL A 21 -3.64 18.67 5.08
C VAL A 21 -4.32 17.57 4.24
N PRO A 22 -3.87 17.31 2.98
CA PRO A 22 -4.41 16.20 2.20
C PRO A 22 -4.15 14.85 2.87
N GLN A 23 -4.98 13.86 2.51
CA GLN A 23 -4.84 12.47 2.99
C GLN A 23 -3.48 11.85 2.63
N LEU A 24 -2.79 12.38 1.61
CA LEU A 24 -1.46 11.97 1.18
C LEU A 24 -0.38 12.79 1.88
N ILE A 25 -0.17 12.50 3.16
CA ILE A 25 0.91 13.08 3.96
C ILE A 25 2.23 12.40 3.56
N PRO A 26 3.38 13.11 3.52
CA PRO A 26 4.68 12.53 3.20
C PRO A 26 5.00 11.25 4.00
N SER A 27 4.59 11.20 5.28
CA SER A 27 4.73 10.01 6.13
C SER A 27 3.93 8.80 5.61
N ARG A 28 2.69 9.00 5.16
CA ARG A 28 1.87 7.94 4.57
C ARG A 28 2.46 7.45 3.25
N ILE A 29 2.91 8.35 2.39
CA ILE A 29 3.54 7.98 1.13
C ILE A 29 4.80 7.17 1.37
N ARG A 30 5.65 7.58 2.32
CA ARG A 30 6.85 6.83 2.69
C ARG A 30 6.52 5.45 3.24
N LEU A 31 5.43 5.32 3.99
CA LEU A 31 4.96 4.04 4.50
C LEU A 31 4.44 3.12 3.38
N LEU A 32 3.69 3.69 2.43
CA LEU A 32 3.08 2.98 1.30
C LEU A 32 4.08 2.64 0.19
N SER A 33 5.09 3.48 -0.03
CA SER A 33 6.08 3.31 -1.11
C SER A 33 7.16 2.28 -0.77
N CYS A 34 7.37 1.99 0.52
CA CYS A 34 8.33 0.99 0.94
C CYS A 34 7.70 -0.40 0.90
N SER A 35 8.21 -1.28 0.04
CA SER A 35 7.96 -2.72 0.12
C SER A 35 8.56 -3.26 1.42
N ARG A 36 7.72 -3.41 2.45
CA ARG A 36 8.09 -4.06 3.70
C ARG A 36 8.05 -5.57 3.47
N SER A 37 9.20 -6.17 3.17
CA SER A 37 9.34 -7.62 3.32
C SER A 37 9.39 -7.95 4.81
N PHE A 38 8.52 -8.86 5.25
CA PHE A 38 8.56 -9.39 6.60
C PHE A 38 9.58 -10.53 6.64
N ASN A 39 10.78 -10.26 7.16
CA ASN A 39 11.78 -11.28 7.43
C ASN A 39 11.78 -11.58 8.94
N CYS A 40 11.28 -12.75 9.32
CA CYS A 40 11.20 -13.21 10.70
C CYS A 40 12.45 -13.98 11.15
N SER A 41 13.49 -14.13 10.32
CA SER A 41 14.68 -14.92 10.67
C SER A 41 15.35 -14.38 11.93
N LYS A 42 15.53 -13.06 12.04
CA LYS A 42 16.12 -12.44 13.23
C LYS A 42 15.30 -12.66 14.50
N ALA A 43 13.97 -12.72 14.39
CA ALA A 43 13.10 -12.98 15.54
C ALA A 43 13.19 -14.44 15.99
N LYS A 44 13.28 -15.38 15.03
CA LYS A 44 13.51 -16.80 15.30
C LYS A 44 14.84 -17.01 16.03
N ASP A 45 15.90 -16.37 15.55
CA ASP A 45 17.25 -16.54 16.09
C ASP A 45 17.42 -15.89 17.48
N ARG A 46 16.86 -14.69 17.68
CA ARG A 46 17.09 -13.90 18.91
C ARG A 46 16.05 -14.10 19.99
N LEU A 47 14.81 -14.39 19.61
CA LEU A 47 13.66 -14.46 20.54
C LEU A 47 13.11 -15.90 20.65
N GLY A 48 13.71 -16.87 19.96
CA GLY A 48 13.18 -18.23 19.88
C GLY A 48 11.80 -18.28 19.23
N TYR A 49 11.44 -17.27 18.43
CA TYR A 49 10.12 -17.15 17.84
C TYR A 49 9.85 -18.33 16.89
N ALA A 50 8.90 -19.18 17.28
CA ALA A 50 8.39 -20.27 16.46
C ALA A 50 6.91 -19.99 16.14
N PRO A 51 6.55 -19.75 14.87
CA PRO A 51 5.16 -19.52 14.52
C PRO A 51 4.34 -20.79 14.75
N ILE A 52 3.17 -20.64 15.39
CA ILE A 52 2.26 -21.75 15.71
C ILE A 52 1.73 -22.41 14.43
N VAL A 53 1.56 -21.62 13.37
CA VAL A 53 1.12 -22.08 12.05
C VAL A 53 2.16 -21.72 10.99
N PRO A 54 2.39 -22.58 9.98
CA PRO A 54 3.26 -22.26 8.87
C PRO A 54 2.70 -21.07 8.06
N LEU A 55 3.60 -20.34 7.39
CA LEU A 55 3.27 -19.11 6.68
C LEU A 55 2.14 -19.29 5.64
N GLU A 56 2.20 -20.35 4.84
CA GLU A 56 1.19 -20.65 3.82
C GLU A 56 -0.19 -20.89 4.41
N GLU A 57 -0.27 -21.60 5.54
CA GLU A 57 -1.53 -21.88 6.20
C GLU A 57 -2.12 -20.61 6.82
N GLY A 58 -1.27 -19.79 7.45
CA GLY A 58 -1.68 -18.48 7.96
C GLY A 58 -2.24 -17.58 6.86
N LEU A 59 -1.62 -17.59 5.67
CA LEU A 59 -2.10 -16.86 4.50
C LEU A 59 -3.47 -17.38 4.04
N LYS A 60 -3.66 -18.69 3.92
CA LYS A 60 -4.96 -19.29 3.54
C LYS A 60 -6.07 -18.90 4.50
N ARG A 61 -5.86 -19.10 5.81
CA ARG A 61 -6.83 -18.73 6.86
C ARG A 61 -7.18 -17.24 6.84
N THR A 62 -6.20 -16.39 6.53
CA THR A 62 -6.43 -14.93 6.40
C THR A 62 -7.27 -14.62 5.16
N LEU A 63 -7.03 -15.26 4.01
CA LEU A 63 -7.85 -15.06 2.81
C LEU A 63 -9.27 -15.62 2.94
N GLU A 64 -9.47 -16.64 3.77
CA GLU A 64 -10.78 -17.19 4.10
C GLU A 64 -11.60 -16.30 5.03
N SER A 65 -10.96 -15.59 5.98
CA SER A 65 -11.66 -14.70 6.90
C SER A 65 -12.13 -13.38 6.26
N TYR A 66 -11.55 -12.99 5.13
CA TYR A 66 -11.93 -11.77 4.38
C TYR A 66 -12.53 -12.09 3.00
N PRO A 67 -13.67 -12.82 2.91
CA PRO A 67 -14.28 -13.15 1.63
C PRO A 67 -14.76 -11.89 0.88
N HIS A 68 -15.20 -10.86 1.61
CA HIS A 68 -15.69 -9.60 1.05
C HIS A 68 -14.61 -8.75 0.34
N LEU A 69 -13.33 -9.01 0.58
CA LEU A 69 -12.22 -8.32 -0.10
C LEU A 69 -11.80 -9.03 -1.39
N ARG A 70 -12.33 -10.23 -1.67
CA ARG A 70 -12.01 -10.98 -2.88
C ARG A 70 -12.48 -10.20 -4.11
N VAL A 71 -11.65 -10.24 -5.15
CA VAL A 71 -11.92 -9.56 -6.43
C VAL A 71 -13.24 -10.03 -7.04
N GLU A 72 -13.60 -11.30 -6.83
CA GLU A 72 -14.86 -11.91 -7.26
C GLU A 72 -16.12 -11.21 -6.70
N ASN A 73 -16.03 -10.71 -5.46
CA ASN A 73 -17.13 -10.04 -4.77
C ASN A 73 -17.15 -8.52 -5.01
N GLN A 74 -16.14 -7.98 -5.69
CA GLN A 74 -16.22 -6.58 -6.09
C GLN A 74 -17.30 -6.45 -7.17
N PRO A 75 -18.21 -5.47 -7.05
CA PRO A 75 -19.15 -5.18 -8.13
C PRO A 75 -18.33 -4.98 -9.39
N LYS A 76 -18.66 -5.71 -10.47
CA LYS A 76 -18.04 -5.51 -11.79
C LYS A 76 -18.09 -4.02 -12.05
N ARG A 77 -16.93 -3.36 -12.01
CA ARG A 77 -16.86 -1.92 -12.24
C ARG A 77 -17.34 -1.70 -13.66
N VAL A 78 -18.59 -1.28 -13.80
CA VAL A 78 -19.18 -0.92 -15.08
C VAL A 78 -18.51 0.39 -15.49
N GLY A 79 -17.47 0.28 -16.31
CA GLY A 79 -16.73 1.43 -16.83
C GLY A 79 -15.22 1.37 -16.59
N GLN A 80 -14.50 2.17 -17.38
CA GLN A 80 -13.06 2.33 -17.27
C GLN A 80 -12.66 2.76 -15.84
N SER A 81 -11.60 2.16 -15.31
CA SER A 81 -11.04 2.56 -14.01
C SER A 81 -10.68 4.05 -14.04
N LYS A 82 -10.92 4.78 -12.93
CA LYS A 82 -10.45 6.16 -12.82
C LYS A 82 -8.95 6.28 -13.12
N ALA A 83 -8.18 5.26 -12.77
CA ALA A 83 -6.76 5.19 -13.14
C ALA A 83 -6.55 5.09 -14.66
N SER A 84 -7.34 4.30 -15.40
CA SER A 84 -7.21 4.26 -16.86
C SER A 84 -7.64 5.56 -17.54
N ILE A 85 -8.63 6.27 -16.95
CA ILE A 85 -9.07 7.59 -17.43
C ILE A 85 -7.97 8.63 -17.17
N CYS A 86 -7.39 8.66 -15.98
CA CYS A 86 -6.42 9.68 -15.57
C CYS A 86 -4.98 9.42 -16.04
N LEU A 87 -4.59 8.15 -16.21
CA LEU A 87 -3.20 7.74 -16.51
C LEU A 87 -3.05 7.15 -17.91
N GLY A 88 -4.11 7.14 -18.73
CA GLY A 88 -4.02 6.81 -20.15
C GLY A 88 -3.56 5.37 -20.43
N SER A 89 -3.96 4.39 -19.62
CA SER A 89 -3.81 2.93 -19.86
C SER A 89 -2.46 2.41 -20.39
N GLY A 90 -1.36 3.18 -20.30
CA GLY A 90 -0.03 2.79 -20.77
C GLY A 90 0.09 2.50 -22.27
N LYS A 91 -0.79 3.04 -23.12
CA LYS A 91 -0.64 2.92 -24.59
C LYS A 91 0.20 4.08 -25.13
N GLY A 92 1.51 4.01 -24.91
CA GLY A 92 2.47 4.96 -25.46
C GLY A 92 3.88 4.38 -25.42
N CYS A 93 4.30 3.85 -26.58
CA CYS A 93 5.64 3.44 -27.02
C CYS A 93 6.40 2.40 -26.17
#